data_AF-A0A3Q2DZI7-F1
#
_entry.id   AF-A0A3Q2DZI7-F1
#
_cell.length_a   1.000
_cell.length_b   1.000
_cell.length_c   1.000
_cell.angle_alpha   90.00
_cell.angle_beta   90.00
_cell.angle_gamma   90.00
#
_symmetry.space_group_name_H-M   'P 1'
#
loop_
_entity.id
_entity.type
_entity.pdbx_description
1 polymer ?
#
loop_
_entity_poly.entity_id
_entity_poly.type
_entity_poly.pdbx_seq_one_letter_code
_entity_poly.pdbx_strand_id
1 'polypeptide(L)'
;INGRPIFVQSKKQNEFWPSLLEKAYAKVCGSYADMNAGTLAEAMVDFTGGVHMCIQLSDPPSDLWESMSRAGRFGALMGCSTPKGESSSLSLCPNGLVQGHAYTVTGVIQVMSRGKPVKIVRLWNPWGKGEWNGDWSDQSSIWKTVSPQDRENCLSVAEDGEFWMTLEDLCEFYTELDLCGLNPDFLDEDSSGLWRSSIAEGRWVAGTTAGGCMNNRETFWTNPQFRIKVWKEISTRTAAKNILVSLMQKPDKRNRHLVQNFHIGFTVFERSPAPPHKGKFPASFFSAQKPAAQTKTFINAREVMEFLTLMPGEYVIVPSTFNPNETSSFILTIHCRTETLC
;
A
#
# COMPACT_ATOMS: atom_id res chain seq x y z
N ILE A 1 28.36 19.03 2.48
CA ILE A 1 29.65 19.46 1.88
C ILE A 1 29.69 20.98 1.92
N ASN A 2 30.85 21.59 2.20
CA ASN A 2 30.99 23.06 2.32
C ASN A 2 30.02 23.70 3.33
N GLY A 3 29.87 23.09 4.51
CA GLY A 3 28.96 23.56 5.56
C GLY A 3 27.46 23.34 5.30
N ARG A 4 27.08 22.75 4.14
CA ARG A 4 25.70 22.41 3.80
C ARG A 4 25.38 20.94 4.05
N PRO A 5 24.12 20.60 4.42
CA PRO A 5 23.65 19.22 4.42
C PRO A 5 23.89 18.53 3.08
N ILE A 6 24.10 17.21 3.10
CA ILE A 6 24.32 16.40 1.90
C ILE A 6 23.03 15.71 1.44
N PHE A 7 22.14 15.41 2.39
CA PHE A 7 20.87 14.71 2.16
C PHE A 7 19.68 15.67 2.34
N VAL A 8 18.51 15.17 2.76
CA VAL A 8 17.27 15.96 2.87
C VAL A 8 17.51 17.24 3.67
N GLN A 9 16.98 18.35 3.16
CA GLN A 9 17.06 19.68 3.74
C GLN A 9 15.73 20.39 3.59
N SER A 10 15.35 21.21 4.58
CA SER A 10 14.20 22.10 4.44
C SER A 10 14.54 23.29 3.54
N LYS A 11 13.53 23.85 2.87
CA LYS A 11 13.63 25.18 2.23
C LYS A 11 13.91 26.28 3.28
N LYS A 12 13.55 26.07 4.55
CA LYS A 12 13.82 26.99 5.67
C LYS A 12 15.14 26.64 6.36
N GLN A 13 16.08 27.58 6.40
CA GLN A 13 17.44 27.34 6.92
C GLN A 13 17.51 26.88 8.39
N ASN A 14 16.52 27.26 9.21
CA ASN A 14 16.49 26.94 10.64
C ASN A 14 15.59 25.72 10.97
N GLU A 15 15.18 24.95 9.97
CA GLU A 15 14.31 23.79 10.13
C GLU A 15 15.06 22.50 9.81
N PHE A 16 15.31 21.69 10.86
CA PHE A 16 16.15 20.49 10.76
C PHE A 16 15.40 19.18 10.97
N TRP A 17 14.10 19.22 11.27
CA TRP A 17 13.32 17.99 11.52
C TRP A 17 13.34 17.02 10.33
N PRO A 18 13.30 17.44 9.04
CA PRO A 18 13.35 16.49 7.94
C PRO A 18 14.69 15.76 7.86
N SER A 19 15.80 16.50 8.02
CA SER A 19 17.15 15.94 8.05
C SER A 19 17.36 14.98 9.22
N LEU A 20 16.79 15.29 10.39
CA LEU A 20 16.88 14.43 11.58
C LEU A 20 16.00 13.18 11.45
N LEU A 21 14.80 13.31 10.87
CA LEU A 21 13.90 12.19 10.60
C LEU A 21 14.54 11.22 9.60
N GLU A 22 15.07 11.73 8.49
CA GLU A 22 15.79 10.93 7.50
C GLU A 22 16.99 10.21 8.15
N LYS A 23 17.76 10.90 9.00
CA LYS A 23 18.87 10.28 9.74
C LYS A 23 18.41 9.16 10.67
N ALA A 24 17.30 9.36 11.37
CA ALA A 24 16.72 8.33 12.24
C ALA A 24 16.26 7.11 11.43
N TYR A 25 15.62 7.35 10.28
CA TYR A 25 15.18 6.29 9.38
C TYR A 25 16.35 5.54 8.74
N ALA A 26 17.41 6.25 8.33
CA ALA A 26 18.67 5.66 7.87
C ALA A 26 19.29 4.74 8.93
N LYS A 27 19.24 5.12 10.21
CA LYS A 27 19.71 4.28 11.32
C LYS A 27 18.88 2.99 11.47
N VAL A 28 17.57 3.06 11.27
CA VAL A 28 16.67 1.89 11.28
C VAL A 28 16.98 0.98 10.10
N CYS A 29 17.21 1.54 8.91
CA CYS A 29 17.58 0.80 7.70
C CYS A 29 18.99 0.19 7.77
N GLY A 30 19.85 0.69 8.66
CA GLY A 30 21.25 0.30 8.84
C GLY A 30 22.22 1.43 8.53
N SER A 31 22.01 2.14 7.41
CA SER A 31 22.80 3.29 6.97
C SER A 31 22.01 4.13 5.95
N TYR A 32 22.56 5.29 5.56
CA TYR A 32 22.01 6.08 4.44
C TYR A 32 22.06 5.31 3.12
N ALA A 33 23.09 4.51 2.88
CA ALA A 33 23.19 3.69 1.67
C ALA A 33 22.11 2.61 1.62
N ASP A 34 21.72 2.08 2.79
CA ASP A 34 20.68 1.05 2.92
C ASP A 34 19.27 1.58 2.64
N MET A 35 19.06 2.90 2.69
CA MET A 35 17.77 3.50 2.35
C MET A 35 17.44 3.39 0.86
N ASN A 36 18.46 3.40 -0.02
CA ASN A 36 18.27 3.32 -1.48
C ASN A 36 17.64 1.99 -1.94
N ALA A 37 17.63 0.97 -1.07
CA ALA A 37 16.99 -0.31 -1.34
C ALA A 37 15.48 -0.32 -1.02
N GLY A 38 14.92 0.77 -0.45
CA GLY A 38 13.52 0.83 -0.06
C GLY A 38 12.57 1.34 -1.14
N THR A 39 11.27 1.08 -0.95
CA THR A 39 10.20 1.57 -1.83
C THR A 39 9.32 2.62 -1.15
N LEU A 40 8.50 3.33 -1.94
CA LEU A 40 7.52 4.29 -1.41
C LEU A 40 6.52 3.61 -0.47
N ALA A 41 6.01 2.43 -0.86
CA ALA A 41 5.14 1.59 -0.05
C ALA A 41 5.74 1.29 1.35
N GLU A 42 7.01 0.88 1.41
CA GLU A 42 7.68 0.60 2.69
C GLU A 42 7.79 1.84 3.58
N ALA A 43 8.15 2.99 2.99
CA ALA A 43 8.27 4.23 3.74
C ALA A 43 6.91 4.70 4.28
N MET A 44 5.84 4.61 3.48
CA MET A 44 4.50 4.96 3.92
C MET A 44 4.07 4.11 5.12
N VAL A 45 4.25 2.79 5.04
CA VAL A 45 3.87 1.88 6.14
C VAL A 45 4.77 2.07 7.36
N ASP A 46 6.08 2.24 7.18
CA ASP A 46 7.01 2.45 8.31
C ASP A 46 6.73 3.76 9.08
N PHE A 47 6.25 4.82 8.40
CA PHE A 47 5.96 6.11 9.03
C PHE A 47 4.53 6.23 9.57
N THR A 48 3.59 5.44 9.07
CA THR A 48 2.17 5.56 9.46
C THR A 48 1.63 4.35 10.22
N GLY A 49 2.21 3.18 10.03
CA GLY A 49 1.61 1.90 10.43
C GLY A 49 0.28 1.60 9.72
N GLY A 50 -0.03 2.33 8.64
CA GLY A 50 -1.31 2.29 7.95
C GLY A 50 -1.45 1.11 6.98
N VAL A 51 -2.64 0.99 6.41
CA VAL A 51 -2.98 0.06 5.34
C VAL A 51 -2.49 0.64 4.02
N HIS A 52 -1.76 -0.16 3.25
CA HIS A 52 -1.22 0.23 1.93
C HIS A 52 -1.99 -0.45 0.79
N MET A 53 -1.97 0.16 -0.39
CA MET A 53 -2.38 -0.46 -1.65
C MET A 53 -1.52 0.13 -2.77
N CYS A 54 -1.03 -0.73 -3.66
CA CYS A 54 -0.34 -0.31 -4.89
C CYS A 54 -1.23 -0.65 -6.10
N ILE A 55 -1.40 0.31 -6.98
CA ILE A 55 -2.12 0.19 -8.25
C ILE A 55 -1.12 0.35 -9.38
N GLN A 56 -1.07 -0.63 -10.29
CA GLN A 56 -0.28 -0.54 -11.51
C GLN A 56 -1.01 0.37 -12.51
N LEU A 57 -0.35 1.45 -12.93
CA LEU A 57 -0.96 2.46 -13.80
C LEU A 57 -0.96 2.07 -15.28
N SER A 58 -0.20 1.04 -15.66
CA SER A 58 -0.22 0.45 -17.00
C SER A 58 -1.50 -0.35 -17.30
N ASP A 59 -2.19 -0.82 -16.25
CA ASP A 59 -3.46 -1.54 -16.34
C ASP A 59 -4.35 -1.14 -15.14
N PRO A 60 -4.80 0.12 -15.09
CA PRO A 60 -5.50 0.64 -13.94
C PRO A 60 -6.93 0.09 -13.87
N PRO A 61 -7.50 -0.07 -12.67
CA PRO A 61 -8.88 -0.50 -12.54
C PRO A 61 -9.83 0.59 -13.08
N SER A 62 -11.02 0.18 -13.54
CA SER A 62 -12.00 1.11 -14.13
C SER A 62 -12.48 2.21 -13.18
N ASP A 63 -12.35 1.99 -11.87
CA ASP A 63 -12.73 2.90 -10.78
C ASP A 63 -11.53 3.65 -10.19
N LEU A 64 -10.40 3.77 -10.91
CA LEU A 64 -9.19 4.46 -10.44
C LEU A 64 -9.49 5.87 -9.91
N TRP A 65 -10.32 6.62 -10.64
CA TRP A 65 -10.70 7.98 -10.26
C TRP A 65 -11.44 8.03 -8.92
N GLU A 66 -12.41 7.15 -8.76
CA GLU A 66 -13.23 7.02 -7.56
C GLU A 66 -12.37 6.59 -6.37
N SER A 67 -11.41 5.68 -6.61
CA SER A 67 -10.43 5.22 -5.63
C SER A 67 -9.50 6.35 -5.16
N MET A 68 -8.92 7.13 -6.08
CA MET A 68 -8.09 8.31 -5.75
C MET A 68 -8.89 9.39 -5.02
N SER A 69 -10.10 9.68 -5.50
CA SER A 69 -11.00 10.67 -4.88
C SER A 69 -11.40 10.25 -3.47
N ARG A 70 -11.64 8.95 -3.26
CA ARG A 70 -11.93 8.39 -1.93
C ARG A 70 -10.71 8.47 -1.02
N ALA A 71 -9.52 8.10 -1.50
CA ALA A 71 -8.26 8.24 -0.77
C ALA A 71 -8.02 9.68 -0.30
N GLY A 72 -8.17 10.66 -1.19
CA GLY A 72 -8.07 12.08 -0.82
C GLY A 72 -9.09 12.51 0.23
N ARG A 73 -10.35 12.09 0.13
CA ARG A 73 -11.41 12.41 1.12
C ARG A 73 -11.14 11.83 2.51
N PHE A 74 -10.54 10.64 2.58
CA PHE A 74 -10.18 9.99 3.84
C PHE A 74 -8.80 10.40 4.38
N GLY A 75 -8.12 11.35 3.71
CA GLY A 75 -6.80 11.80 4.11
C GLY A 75 -5.72 10.74 3.99
N ALA A 76 -5.90 9.75 3.10
CA ALA A 76 -4.87 8.79 2.78
C ALA A 76 -3.72 9.49 2.03
N LEU A 77 -2.49 9.10 2.35
CA LEU A 77 -1.30 9.50 1.61
C LEU A 77 -1.34 8.86 0.23
N MET A 78 -0.96 9.62 -0.78
CA MET A 78 -0.89 9.16 -2.15
C MET A 78 0.43 9.57 -2.76
N GLY A 79 1.09 8.64 -3.44
CA GLY A 79 2.29 8.95 -4.20
C GLY A 79 2.45 8.00 -5.36
N CYS A 80 3.29 8.37 -6.29
CA CYS A 80 3.51 7.64 -7.52
C CYS A 80 4.97 7.70 -7.92
N SER A 81 5.37 6.83 -8.85
CA SER A 81 6.74 6.80 -9.34
C SER A 81 6.78 6.75 -10.87
N THR A 82 7.79 7.42 -11.43
CA THR A 82 8.08 7.36 -12.87
C THR A 82 8.94 6.12 -13.19
N PRO A 83 8.87 5.58 -14.41
CA PRO A 83 9.69 4.44 -14.81
C PRO A 83 11.19 4.71 -14.64
N LYS A 84 11.95 3.68 -14.28
CA LYS A 84 13.43 3.77 -14.23
C LYS A 84 14.01 3.92 -15.63
N GLY A 85 15.04 4.75 -15.77
CA GLY A 85 15.78 4.91 -17.02
C GLY A 85 16.84 3.85 -17.24
N GLU A 86 17.43 3.87 -18.44
CA GLU A 86 18.58 3.02 -18.79
C GLU A 86 19.83 3.36 -17.96
N SER A 87 19.97 4.64 -17.58
CA SER A 87 21.03 5.11 -16.68
C SER A 87 20.56 5.11 -15.23
N SER A 88 21.46 4.81 -14.29
CA SER A 88 21.19 4.94 -12.86
C SER A 88 21.08 6.38 -12.35
N SER A 89 21.40 7.37 -13.17
CA SER A 89 21.24 8.79 -12.86
C SER A 89 19.81 9.26 -13.09
N LEU A 90 19.25 9.95 -12.11
CA LEU A 90 17.97 10.67 -12.24
C LEU A 90 18.13 11.78 -13.29
N SER A 91 17.43 11.66 -14.41
CA SER A 91 17.47 12.60 -15.53
C SER A 91 16.13 13.33 -15.65
N LEU A 92 16.18 14.60 -16.05
CA LEU A 92 14.99 15.37 -16.38
C LEU A 92 14.60 15.06 -17.83
N CYS A 93 13.38 14.55 -18.03
CA CYS A 93 12.81 14.26 -19.32
C CYS A 93 12.37 15.54 -20.05
N PRO A 94 12.21 15.50 -21.39
CA PRO A 94 11.76 16.68 -22.16
C PRO A 94 10.39 17.23 -21.75
N ASN A 95 9.53 16.39 -21.16
CA ASN A 95 8.22 16.77 -20.63
C ASN A 95 8.29 17.38 -19.20
N GLY A 96 9.49 17.53 -18.63
CA GLY A 96 9.74 18.11 -17.32
C GLY A 96 9.66 17.14 -16.14
N LEU A 97 9.31 15.86 -16.37
CA LEU A 97 9.31 14.83 -15.32
C LEU A 97 10.72 14.27 -15.08
N VAL A 98 11.01 13.86 -13.84
CA VAL A 98 12.27 13.20 -13.49
C VAL A 98 12.09 11.69 -13.60
N GLN A 99 13.00 11.01 -14.28
CA GLN A 99 12.96 9.57 -14.49
C GLN A 99 13.39 8.78 -13.24
N GLY A 100 12.73 7.66 -12.93
CA GLY A 100 13.02 6.82 -11.77
C GLY A 100 12.80 7.50 -10.42
N HIS A 101 11.86 8.43 -10.34
CA HIS A 101 11.67 9.34 -9.21
C HIS A 101 10.27 9.25 -8.62
N ALA A 102 10.16 9.49 -7.32
CA ALA A 102 8.90 9.46 -6.59
C ALA A 102 8.28 10.86 -6.48
N TYR A 103 6.98 10.93 -6.71
CA TYR A 103 6.14 12.13 -6.62
C TYR A 103 5.03 11.91 -5.59
N THR A 104 4.54 13.01 -4.99
CA THR A 104 3.39 12.97 -4.08
C THR A 104 2.14 13.45 -4.82
N VAL A 105 1.02 12.74 -4.71
CA VAL A 105 -0.27 13.26 -5.18
C VAL A 105 -0.86 14.14 -4.07
N THR A 106 -1.01 15.44 -4.34
CA THR A 106 -1.47 16.44 -3.37
C THR A 106 -2.89 16.95 -3.67
N GLY A 107 -3.51 16.48 -4.74
CA GLY A 107 -4.85 16.90 -5.14
C GLY A 107 -5.46 16.00 -6.21
N VAL A 108 -6.77 15.79 -6.13
CA VAL A 108 -7.56 14.99 -7.09
C VAL A 108 -8.90 15.70 -7.25
N ILE A 109 -9.12 16.38 -8.38
CA ILE A 109 -10.34 17.18 -8.60
C ILE A 109 -10.86 17.06 -10.03
N GLN A 110 -12.17 17.25 -10.19
CA GLN A 110 -12.80 17.36 -11.51
C GLN A 110 -13.15 18.81 -11.79
N VAL A 111 -12.70 19.35 -12.92
CA VAL A 111 -13.02 20.71 -13.37
C VAL A 111 -13.81 20.68 -14.67
N MET A 112 -14.57 21.74 -14.95
CA MET A 112 -15.25 21.90 -16.23
C MET A 112 -14.39 22.72 -17.19
N SER A 113 -13.94 22.12 -18.29
CA SER A 113 -13.13 22.77 -19.31
C SER A 113 -13.84 22.70 -20.66
N ARG A 114 -14.10 23.86 -21.29
CA ARG A 114 -14.86 23.95 -22.56
C ARG A 114 -16.19 23.15 -22.54
N GLY A 115 -16.89 23.16 -21.40
CA GLY A 115 -18.16 22.45 -21.22
C GLY A 115 -18.05 20.93 -21.03
N LYS A 116 -16.84 20.38 -20.89
CA LYS A 116 -16.62 18.96 -20.60
C LYS A 116 -15.98 18.77 -19.22
N PRO A 117 -16.39 17.76 -18.45
CA PRO A 117 -15.69 17.40 -17.21
C PRO A 117 -14.31 16.84 -17.55
N VAL A 118 -13.29 17.31 -16.85
CA VAL A 118 -11.89 16.84 -16.96
C VAL A 118 -11.39 16.48 -15.58
N LYS A 119 -10.85 15.26 -15.47
CA LYS A 119 -10.27 14.70 -14.24
C LYS A 119 -8.79 15.08 -14.20
N ILE A 120 -8.40 15.89 -13.21
CA ILE A 120 -7.02 16.35 -13.07
C ILE A 120 -6.46 15.97 -11.70
N VAL A 121 -5.16 15.70 -11.68
CA VAL A 121 -4.40 15.26 -10.53
C VAL A 121 -3.25 16.24 -10.30
N ARG A 122 -3.09 16.69 -9.05
CA ARG A 122 -1.99 17.54 -8.63
C ARG A 122 -0.88 16.69 -8.06
N LEU A 123 0.32 16.90 -8.57
CA LEU A 123 1.52 16.19 -8.22
C LEU A 123 2.56 17.16 -7.68
N TRP A 124 3.35 16.71 -6.73
CA TRP A 124 4.45 17.47 -6.16
C TRP A 124 5.75 16.70 -6.27
N ASN A 125 6.76 17.33 -6.89
CA ASN A 125 8.14 16.88 -6.90
C ASN A 125 8.82 17.27 -5.56
N PRO A 126 9.28 16.30 -4.74
CA PRO A 126 9.92 16.59 -3.46
C PRO A 126 11.21 17.44 -3.55
N TRP A 127 11.82 17.55 -4.74
CA TRP A 127 12.96 18.45 -4.98
C TRP A 127 12.57 19.92 -5.02
N GLY A 128 11.28 20.20 -5.16
CA GLY A 128 10.71 21.53 -5.26
C GLY A 128 11.10 22.28 -6.53
N LYS A 129 11.37 21.54 -7.61
CA LYS A 129 11.72 22.00 -8.95
C LYS A 129 11.51 20.88 -9.96
N GLY A 130 11.46 21.18 -11.25
CA GLY A 130 11.31 20.18 -12.31
C GLY A 130 9.86 19.73 -12.39
N GLU A 131 9.08 20.52 -13.12
CA GLU A 131 7.63 20.45 -13.23
C GLU A 131 7.20 20.01 -14.63
N TRP A 132 6.02 19.39 -14.70
CA TRP A 132 5.34 19.05 -15.95
C TRP A 132 5.16 20.28 -16.84
N ASN A 133 5.50 20.17 -18.13
CA ASN A 133 5.39 21.26 -19.09
C ASN A 133 4.32 21.04 -20.20
N GLY A 134 3.51 19.99 -20.06
CA GLY A 134 2.42 19.69 -20.99
C GLY A 134 1.09 20.37 -20.62
N ASP A 135 -0.01 19.76 -21.02
CA ASP A 135 -1.36 20.25 -20.72
C ASP A 135 -1.59 20.31 -19.20
N TRP A 136 -2.25 21.38 -18.71
CA TRP A 136 -2.46 21.67 -17.27
C TRP A 136 -1.20 22.03 -16.46
N SER A 137 -0.03 22.14 -17.08
CA SER A 137 1.13 22.82 -16.46
C SER A 137 0.81 24.26 -16.06
N ASP A 138 1.63 24.84 -15.19
CA ASP A 138 1.49 26.22 -14.69
C ASP A 138 1.37 27.27 -15.81
N GLN A 139 2.07 27.06 -16.93
CA GLN A 139 2.06 27.95 -18.09
C GLN A 139 1.02 27.56 -19.14
N SER A 140 0.24 26.50 -18.91
CA SER A 140 -0.71 25.99 -19.89
C SER A 140 -1.83 26.99 -20.17
N SER A 141 -2.09 27.23 -21.45
CA SER A 141 -3.19 28.10 -21.88
C SER A 141 -4.58 27.49 -21.59
N ILE A 142 -4.65 26.18 -21.29
CA ILE A 142 -5.90 25.47 -20.97
C ILE A 142 -6.54 26.01 -19.69
N TRP A 143 -5.77 26.59 -18.76
CA TRP A 143 -6.33 27.26 -17.59
C TRP A 143 -7.28 28.42 -17.93
N LYS A 144 -7.24 28.94 -19.16
CA LYS A 144 -8.19 29.96 -19.64
C LYS A 144 -9.57 29.38 -19.98
N THR A 145 -9.72 28.06 -20.02
CA THR A 145 -10.94 27.38 -20.47
C THR A 145 -11.77 26.80 -19.33
N VAL A 146 -11.32 26.96 -18.07
CA VAL A 146 -12.05 26.66 -16.84
C VAL A 146 -12.70 27.92 -16.24
N SER A 147 -13.53 27.75 -15.21
CA SER A 147 -14.12 28.89 -14.49
C SER A 147 -13.03 29.74 -13.81
N PRO A 148 -13.23 31.05 -13.61
CA PRO A 148 -12.29 31.89 -12.85
C PRO A 148 -12.03 31.36 -11.43
N GLN A 149 -13.06 30.81 -10.78
CA GLN A 149 -12.95 30.24 -9.44
C GLN A 149 -12.08 28.98 -9.41
N ASP A 150 -12.29 28.05 -10.35
CA ASP A 150 -11.46 26.84 -10.42
C ASP A 150 -10.02 27.22 -10.75
N ARG A 151 -9.83 28.19 -11.65
CA ARG A 151 -8.49 28.69 -11.98
C ARG A 151 -7.78 29.25 -10.75
N GLU A 152 -8.45 30.10 -9.97
CA GLU A 152 -7.86 30.66 -8.74
C GLU A 152 -7.56 29.58 -7.69
N ASN A 153 -8.42 28.58 -7.56
CA ASN A 153 -8.25 27.50 -6.58
C ASN A 153 -7.15 26.50 -6.96
N CYS A 154 -6.90 26.31 -8.25
CA CYS A 154 -6.02 25.23 -8.73
C CYS A 154 -4.68 25.74 -9.24
N LEU A 155 -4.67 26.87 -9.95
CA LEU A 155 -3.46 27.37 -10.61
C LEU A 155 -2.64 28.24 -9.66
N SER A 156 -1.51 27.70 -9.23
CA SER A 156 -0.35 28.49 -8.79
C SER A 156 0.62 28.59 -9.95
N VAL A 157 1.31 29.71 -10.12
CA VAL A 157 2.38 29.84 -11.13
C VAL A 157 3.68 30.11 -10.39
N ALA A 158 4.39 29.04 -10.03
CA ALA A 158 5.60 29.12 -9.23
C ALA A 158 6.48 27.89 -9.46
N GLU A 159 7.80 28.08 -9.55
CA GLU A 159 8.74 26.94 -9.55
C GLU A 159 8.88 26.40 -8.11
N ASP A 160 7.94 25.56 -7.69
CA ASP A 160 7.90 24.96 -6.37
C ASP A 160 7.81 23.43 -6.37
N GLY A 161 7.77 22.84 -7.57
CA GLY A 161 7.68 21.42 -7.86
C GLY A 161 6.25 20.89 -7.97
N GLU A 162 5.23 21.71 -7.71
CA GLU A 162 3.82 21.31 -7.77
C GLU A 162 3.21 21.64 -9.14
N PHE A 163 2.48 20.71 -9.74
CA PHE A 163 1.83 20.91 -11.05
C PHE A 163 0.58 20.04 -11.18
N TRP A 164 -0.27 20.38 -12.15
CA TRP A 164 -1.42 19.56 -12.53
C TRP A 164 -1.19 18.84 -13.85
N MET A 165 -1.80 17.66 -13.97
CA MET A 165 -1.94 16.93 -15.23
C MET A 165 -3.27 16.18 -15.28
N THR A 166 -3.63 15.62 -16.43
CA THR A 166 -4.82 14.78 -16.54
C THR A 166 -4.60 13.42 -15.85
N LEU A 167 -5.69 12.73 -15.50
CA LEU A 167 -5.60 11.34 -15.03
C LEU A 167 -5.00 10.43 -16.11
N GLU A 168 -5.29 10.72 -17.37
CA GLU A 168 -4.77 9.99 -18.53
C GLU A 168 -3.24 10.14 -18.64
N ASP A 169 -2.71 11.36 -18.50
CA ASP A 169 -1.26 11.61 -18.47
C ASP A 169 -0.59 10.92 -17.27
N LEU A 170 -1.26 10.91 -16.10
CA LEU A 170 -0.75 10.17 -14.94
C LEU A 170 -0.56 8.68 -15.28
N CYS A 171 -1.55 8.06 -15.92
CA CYS A 171 -1.46 6.66 -16.33
C CYS A 171 -0.41 6.40 -17.43
N GLU A 172 -0.17 7.39 -18.30
CA GLU A 172 0.83 7.28 -19.36
C GLU A 172 2.27 7.39 -18.84
N PHE A 173 2.54 8.32 -17.92
CA PHE A 173 3.90 8.69 -17.53
C PHE A 173 4.39 8.09 -16.21
N TYR A 174 3.50 7.51 -15.40
CA TYR A 174 3.85 6.89 -14.11
C TYR A 174 3.58 5.38 -14.14
N THR A 175 4.34 4.62 -13.36
CA THR A 175 4.23 3.15 -13.32
C THR A 175 3.25 2.67 -12.25
N GLU A 176 3.32 3.28 -11.07
CA GLU A 176 2.64 2.80 -9.87
C GLU A 176 2.04 3.98 -9.11
N LEU A 177 0.87 3.74 -8.51
CA LEU A 177 0.22 4.62 -7.55
C LEU A 177 0.10 3.88 -6.21
N ASP A 178 0.80 4.41 -5.20
CA ASP A 178 0.73 3.95 -3.81
C ASP A 178 -0.28 4.79 -3.03
N LEU A 179 -1.22 4.11 -2.37
CA LEU A 179 -2.20 4.68 -1.47
C LEU A 179 -1.93 4.14 -0.06
N CYS A 180 -1.89 5.00 0.95
CA CYS A 180 -1.72 4.57 2.34
C CYS A 180 -2.57 5.39 3.30
N GLY A 181 -3.51 4.72 3.97
CA GLY A 181 -4.39 5.32 4.96
C GLY A 181 -4.26 4.63 6.32
N LEU A 182 -4.57 5.34 7.41
CA LEU A 182 -4.49 4.78 8.77
C LEU A 182 -5.46 3.61 8.97
N ASN A 183 -6.58 3.63 8.26
CA ASN A 183 -7.62 2.60 8.24
C ASN A 183 -7.93 2.21 6.80
N PRO A 184 -8.51 1.03 6.55
CA PRO A 184 -8.88 0.59 5.20
C PRO A 184 -10.11 1.33 4.62
N ASP A 185 -10.65 2.37 5.27
CA ASP A 185 -11.81 3.17 4.81
C ASP A 185 -11.64 3.69 3.38
N PHE A 186 -10.40 4.07 3.00
CA PHE A 186 -10.12 4.56 1.65
C PHE A 186 -10.22 3.50 0.55
N LEU A 187 -10.23 2.22 0.94
CA LEU A 187 -10.36 1.07 0.05
C LEU A 187 -11.80 0.55 -0.03
N ASP A 188 -12.68 1.11 0.79
CA ASP A 188 -14.04 0.65 0.98
C ASP A 188 -15.03 1.58 0.27
N GLU A 189 -15.75 1.07 -0.72
CA GLU A 189 -16.76 1.84 -1.45
C GLU A 189 -17.90 2.33 -0.54
N ASP A 190 -18.18 1.59 0.54
CA ASP A 190 -19.27 1.87 1.45
C ASP A 190 -18.72 2.52 2.73
N SER A 191 -18.47 3.83 2.64
CA SER A 191 -17.89 4.73 3.66
C SER A 191 -18.62 4.82 5.01
N SER A 192 -19.54 3.89 5.31
CA SER A 192 -20.43 3.92 6.46
C SER A 192 -19.92 3.16 7.69
N GLY A 193 -18.93 2.26 7.53
CA GLY A 193 -18.46 1.38 8.60
C GLY A 193 -17.10 1.77 9.18
N LEU A 194 -16.99 1.81 10.52
CA LEU A 194 -15.69 1.87 11.20
C LEU A 194 -14.99 0.51 11.06
N TRP A 195 -13.65 0.49 11.05
CA TRP A 195 -12.86 -0.74 11.10
C TRP A 195 -12.18 -0.91 12.46
N ARG A 196 -12.14 -2.15 12.94
CA ARG A 196 -11.39 -2.57 14.11
C ARG A 196 -10.23 -3.45 13.69
N SER A 197 -9.04 -3.13 14.17
CA SER A 197 -7.81 -3.86 13.85
C SER A 197 -7.41 -4.77 15.01
N SER A 198 -7.00 -5.99 14.69
CA SER A 198 -6.33 -6.91 15.61
C SER A 198 -4.98 -7.30 15.02
N ILE A 199 -3.93 -7.28 15.83
CA ILE A 199 -2.56 -7.57 15.40
C ILE A 199 -2.05 -8.78 16.17
N ALA A 200 -1.41 -9.71 15.47
CA ALA A 200 -0.74 -10.85 16.06
C ALA A 200 0.66 -11.02 15.46
N GLU A 201 1.67 -11.21 16.31
CA GLU A 201 3.02 -11.57 15.87
C GLU A 201 3.18 -13.08 15.78
N GLY A 202 3.98 -13.53 14.81
CA GLY A 202 4.30 -14.94 14.64
C GLY A 202 5.69 -15.18 14.05
N ARG A 203 6.07 -16.46 13.94
CA ARG A 203 7.33 -16.88 13.33
C ARG A 203 7.19 -18.26 12.69
N TRP A 204 7.71 -18.37 11.48
CA TRP A 204 8.01 -19.65 10.83
C TRP A 204 9.42 -20.07 11.23
N VAL A 205 9.56 -21.28 11.77
CA VAL A 205 10.84 -21.84 12.22
C VAL A 205 11.05 -23.17 11.51
N ALA A 206 12.18 -23.31 10.83
CA ALA A 206 12.54 -24.53 10.10
C ALA A 206 12.42 -25.78 10.98
N GLY A 207 11.86 -26.86 10.42
CA GLY A 207 11.64 -28.12 11.13
C GLY A 207 10.53 -28.11 12.20
N THR A 208 9.87 -26.97 12.48
CA THR A 208 8.82 -26.91 13.52
C THR A 208 7.54 -26.21 13.07
N THR A 209 7.61 -24.95 12.62
CA THR A 209 6.43 -24.16 12.22
C THR A 209 6.51 -23.59 10.81
N ALA A 210 7.59 -23.82 10.07
CA ALA A 210 7.74 -23.45 8.67
C ALA A 210 7.18 -24.54 7.75
N GLY A 211 5.85 -24.63 7.68
CA GLY A 211 5.15 -25.72 7.00
C GLY A 211 5.05 -25.59 5.48
N GLY A 212 5.34 -24.41 4.93
CA GLY A 212 5.11 -24.07 3.52
C GLY A 212 3.63 -23.92 3.19
N CYS A 213 3.30 -23.63 1.93
CA CYS A 213 1.91 -23.44 1.48
C CYS A 213 1.15 -24.78 1.34
N MET A 214 -0.13 -24.73 0.98
CA MET A 214 -1.01 -25.91 0.87
C MET A 214 -0.51 -27.02 -0.07
N ASN A 215 0.40 -26.72 -0.99
CA ASN A 215 1.04 -27.72 -1.84
C ASN A 215 1.84 -28.74 -1.01
N ASN A 216 2.30 -28.35 0.18
CA ASN A 216 3.08 -29.16 1.11
C ASN A 216 2.14 -29.85 2.12
N ARG A 217 1.33 -30.79 1.67
CA ARG A 217 0.24 -31.40 2.46
C ARG A 217 0.68 -32.02 3.80
N GLU A 218 1.90 -32.55 3.85
CA GLU A 218 2.44 -33.20 5.06
C GLU A 218 2.84 -32.21 6.15
N THR A 219 3.20 -30.98 5.77
CA THR A 219 3.82 -29.98 6.66
C THR A 219 2.97 -28.72 6.83
N PHE A 220 2.03 -28.40 5.94
CA PHE A 220 1.22 -27.18 5.97
C PHE A 220 0.55 -26.93 7.32
N TRP A 221 0.01 -27.98 7.93
CA TRP A 221 -0.71 -27.89 9.22
C TRP A 221 0.18 -27.44 10.39
N THR A 222 1.51 -27.54 10.25
CA THR A 222 2.48 -27.12 11.27
C THR A 222 2.64 -25.61 11.36
N ASN A 223 2.21 -24.86 10.32
CA ASN A 223 2.22 -23.40 10.34
C ASN A 223 1.46 -22.83 11.56
N PRO A 224 1.75 -21.59 11.98
CA PRO A 224 0.92 -20.88 12.95
C PRO A 224 -0.54 -20.80 12.49
N GLN A 225 -1.49 -20.84 13.43
CA GLN A 225 -2.93 -20.86 13.14
C GLN A 225 -3.62 -19.81 14.00
N PHE A 226 -4.35 -18.89 13.37
CA PHE A 226 -5.05 -17.79 14.04
C PHE A 226 -6.55 -17.96 13.86
N ARG A 227 -7.31 -17.81 14.93
CA ARG A 227 -8.76 -17.99 14.90
C ARG A 227 -9.46 -16.64 14.91
N ILE A 228 -10.47 -16.50 14.07
CA ILE A 228 -11.37 -15.34 14.08
C ILE A 228 -12.81 -15.84 14.12
N LYS A 229 -13.70 -15.02 14.68
CA LYS A 229 -15.11 -15.36 14.77
C LYS A 229 -15.97 -14.22 14.27
N VAL A 230 -16.61 -14.42 13.14
CA VAL A 230 -17.52 -13.47 12.51
C VAL A 230 -18.91 -13.64 13.14
N TRP A 231 -19.38 -12.66 13.92
CA TRP A 231 -20.63 -12.83 14.69
C TRP A 231 -21.93 -12.44 13.95
N LYS A 232 -21.90 -11.44 13.05
CA LYS A 232 -23.12 -10.88 12.42
C LYS A 232 -22.90 -10.63 10.93
N GLU A 233 -23.93 -10.94 10.13
CA GLU A 233 -23.97 -10.67 8.70
C GLU A 233 -24.27 -9.20 8.44
N ILE A 234 -23.68 -8.64 7.37
CA ILE A 234 -24.06 -7.33 6.85
C ILE A 234 -25.50 -7.42 6.36
N SER A 235 -26.42 -6.68 6.97
CA SER A 235 -27.76 -6.53 6.43
C SER A 235 -27.73 -5.55 5.25
N THR A 236 -28.19 -6.02 4.09
CA THR A 236 -28.86 -5.30 2.99
C THR A 236 -28.14 -5.00 1.67
N ARG A 237 -26.85 -5.29 1.47
CA ARG A 237 -26.29 -5.33 0.10
C ARG A 237 -25.32 -6.50 -0.06
N THR A 238 -25.64 -7.37 -1.00
CA THR A 238 -24.86 -8.54 -1.41
C THR A 238 -23.37 -8.24 -1.57
N ALA A 239 -22.51 -9.06 -0.97
CA ALA A 239 -21.08 -9.21 -1.24
C ALA A 239 -20.12 -8.05 -0.85
N ALA A 240 -20.47 -7.18 0.10
CA ALA A 240 -19.51 -6.22 0.63
C ALA A 240 -18.35 -6.94 1.38
N LYS A 241 -17.11 -6.59 1.04
CA LYS A 241 -15.90 -7.06 1.72
C LYS A 241 -15.95 -6.63 3.19
N ASN A 242 -15.83 -7.58 4.12
CA ASN A 242 -16.02 -7.30 5.56
C ASN A 242 -14.76 -7.50 6.41
N ILE A 243 -13.72 -8.10 5.82
CA ILE A 243 -12.44 -8.35 6.47
C ILE A 243 -11.31 -8.02 5.50
N LEU A 244 -10.27 -7.37 6.00
CA LEU A 244 -8.99 -7.22 5.32
C LEU A 244 -7.93 -7.92 6.16
N VAL A 245 -7.22 -8.88 5.56
CA VAL A 245 -6.09 -9.56 6.20
C VAL A 245 -4.80 -9.07 5.55
N SER A 246 -3.89 -8.57 6.38
CA SER A 246 -2.52 -8.19 6.04
C SER A 246 -1.56 -9.18 6.68
N LEU A 247 -0.62 -9.71 5.89
CA LEU A 247 0.50 -10.53 6.35
C LEU A 247 1.80 -9.87 5.94
N MET A 248 2.56 -9.38 6.92
CA MET A 248 3.85 -8.72 6.71
C MET A 248 4.99 -9.54 7.28
N GLN A 249 6.03 -9.82 6.50
CA GLN A 249 7.26 -10.43 7.01
C GLN A 249 8.16 -9.40 7.70
N LYS A 250 8.71 -9.79 8.84
CA LYS A 250 9.67 -9.00 9.62
C LYS A 250 11.08 -9.43 9.22
N PRO A 251 11.92 -8.53 8.71
CA PRO A 251 13.29 -8.87 8.37
C PRO A 251 14.10 -9.22 9.63
N ASP A 252 14.81 -10.36 9.58
CA ASP A 252 15.77 -10.75 10.63
C ASP A 252 17.11 -9.99 10.50
N LYS A 253 17.37 -9.39 9.32
CA LYS A 253 18.60 -8.65 9.04
C LYS A 253 18.43 -7.18 9.43
N ARG A 254 19.44 -6.64 10.11
CA ARG A 254 19.49 -5.23 10.51
C ARG A 254 19.63 -4.28 9.31
N ASN A 255 20.46 -4.65 8.33
CA ASN A 255 20.72 -3.81 7.16
C ASN A 255 19.74 -4.15 6.04
N ARG A 256 19.01 -3.15 5.54
CA ARG A 256 17.94 -3.31 4.54
C ARG A 256 18.42 -3.97 3.26
N HIS A 257 19.61 -3.65 2.75
CA HIS A 257 20.16 -4.26 1.53
C HIS A 257 20.42 -5.78 1.65
N LEU A 258 20.48 -6.33 2.88
CA LEU A 258 20.64 -7.77 3.13
C LEU A 258 19.31 -8.49 3.34
N VAL A 259 18.20 -7.75 3.41
CA VAL A 259 16.87 -8.33 3.59
C VAL A 259 16.49 -9.08 2.32
N GLN A 260 16.06 -10.32 2.51
CA GLN A 260 15.46 -11.14 1.47
C GLN A 260 14.04 -11.45 1.89
N ASN A 261 13.11 -11.18 0.99
CA ASN A 261 11.71 -11.51 1.17
C ASN A 261 11.47 -12.94 0.69
N PHE A 262 10.60 -13.65 1.41
CA PHE A 262 10.02 -14.91 0.94
C PHE A 262 8.75 -14.66 0.15
N HIS A 263 8.36 -15.63 -0.67
CA HIS A 263 7.02 -15.66 -1.24
C HIS A 263 6.05 -16.01 -0.11
N ILE A 264 5.19 -15.08 0.27
CA ILE A 264 4.27 -15.24 1.41
C ILE A 264 2.81 -15.18 0.96
N GLY A 265 1.95 -15.78 1.77
CA GLY A 265 0.50 -15.84 1.55
C GLY A 265 -0.21 -16.45 2.76
N PHE A 266 -1.53 -16.42 2.73
CA PHE A 266 -2.34 -17.05 3.77
C PHE A 266 -3.56 -17.75 3.20
N THR A 267 -4.03 -18.74 3.95
CA THR A 267 -5.23 -19.50 3.62
C THR A 267 -6.21 -19.46 4.79
N VAL A 268 -7.49 -19.28 4.50
CA VAL A 268 -8.57 -19.20 5.48
C VAL A 268 -9.48 -20.41 5.34
N PHE A 269 -9.72 -21.12 6.44
CA PHE A 269 -10.60 -22.29 6.50
C PHE A 269 -11.79 -22.00 7.40
N GLU A 270 -12.98 -22.42 6.99
CA GLU A 270 -14.17 -22.36 7.83
C GLU A 270 -14.22 -23.58 8.76
N ARG A 271 -14.44 -23.32 10.04
CA ARG A 271 -14.63 -24.38 11.03
C ARG A 271 -16.07 -24.82 11.04
N SER A 272 -16.33 -26.06 10.63
CA SER A 272 -17.65 -26.69 10.83
C SER A 272 -18.04 -26.72 12.32
N PRO A 273 -19.35 -26.64 12.65
CA PRO A 273 -19.84 -26.66 14.03
C PRO A 273 -19.58 -28.02 14.69
N ALA A 274 -18.35 -28.19 15.17
CA ALA A 274 -17.86 -29.32 15.95
C ALA A 274 -17.61 -28.84 17.39
N PRO A 275 -17.50 -29.76 18.38
CA PRO A 275 -17.12 -29.39 19.75
C PRO A 275 -15.86 -28.51 19.76
N PRO A 276 -15.69 -27.65 20.79
CA PRO A 276 -14.58 -26.72 20.85
C PRO A 276 -13.25 -27.46 20.72
N HIS A 277 -12.54 -27.25 19.61
CA HIS A 277 -11.20 -27.81 19.45
C HIS A 277 -10.20 -26.95 20.22
N LYS A 278 -9.39 -27.56 21.09
CA LYS A 278 -8.30 -26.88 21.80
C LYS A 278 -6.97 -27.16 21.08
N GLY A 279 -6.22 -26.10 20.76
CA GLY A 279 -4.90 -26.20 20.12
C GLY A 279 -4.93 -26.15 18.59
N LYS A 280 -3.84 -26.61 17.96
CA LYS A 280 -3.68 -26.62 16.49
C LYS A 280 -4.53 -27.71 15.84
N PHE A 281 -5.10 -27.42 14.69
CA PHE A 281 -5.76 -28.40 13.84
C PHE A 281 -4.72 -29.34 13.20
N PRO A 282 -5.01 -30.66 13.12
CA PRO A 282 -4.12 -31.64 12.50
C PRO A 282 -4.17 -31.59 10.97
N ALA A 283 -3.24 -32.29 10.31
CA ALA A 283 -3.18 -32.41 8.84
C ALA A 283 -4.50 -32.86 8.19
N SER A 284 -5.24 -33.75 8.86
CA SER A 284 -6.52 -34.27 8.37
C SER A 284 -7.59 -33.20 8.23
N PHE A 285 -7.58 -32.16 9.07
CA PHE A 285 -8.52 -31.04 8.98
C PHE A 285 -8.34 -30.28 7.66
N PHE A 286 -7.10 -29.88 7.35
CA PHE A 286 -6.79 -29.10 6.15
C PHE A 286 -6.91 -29.93 4.86
N SER A 287 -6.70 -31.24 4.94
CA SER A 287 -6.83 -32.14 3.79
C SER A 287 -8.30 -32.41 3.42
N ALA A 288 -9.20 -32.35 4.39
CA ALA A 288 -10.63 -32.65 4.21
C ALA A 288 -11.45 -31.44 3.73
N GLN A 289 -10.94 -30.22 3.90
CA GLN A 289 -11.71 -29.00 3.70
C GLN A 289 -11.13 -28.15 2.57
N LYS A 290 -12.01 -27.55 1.77
CA LYS A 290 -11.61 -26.50 0.83
C LYS A 290 -11.43 -25.19 1.60
N PRO A 291 -10.45 -24.35 1.24
CA PRO A 291 -10.35 -23.00 1.78
C PRO A 291 -11.64 -22.21 1.55
N ALA A 292 -12.04 -21.44 2.56
CA ALA A 292 -13.10 -20.44 2.43
C ALA A 292 -12.59 -19.21 1.67
N ALA A 293 -11.32 -18.85 1.88
CA ALA A 293 -10.62 -17.82 1.13
C ALA A 293 -9.10 -18.02 1.19
N GLN A 294 -8.35 -17.34 0.33
CA GLN A 294 -6.89 -17.35 0.32
C GLN A 294 -6.36 -16.16 -0.49
N THR A 295 -5.11 -15.79 -0.26
CA THR A 295 -4.38 -14.90 -1.18
C THR A 295 -4.32 -15.52 -2.59
N LYS A 296 -4.58 -14.73 -3.64
CA LYS A 296 -4.61 -15.22 -5.03
C LYS A 296 -3.29 -15.86 -5.47
N THR A 297 -2.18 -15.24 -5.10
CA THR A 297 -0.82 -15.70 -5.39
C THR A 297 0.07 -15.50 -4.18
N PHE A 298 1.10 -16.34 -4.05
CA PHE A 298 2.18 -16.09 -3.10
C PHE A 298 3.17 -15.15 -3.77
N ILE A 299 3.36 -13.97 -3.18
CA ILE A 299 4.14 -12.89 -3.80
C ILE A 299 5.42 -12.70 -3.00
N ASN A 300 6.54 -12.50 -3.70
CA ASN A 300 7.79 -12.07 -3.10
C ASN A 300 7.74 -10.59 -2.73
N ALA A 301 7.07 -10.28 -1.62
CA ALA A 301 6.85 -8.93 -1.14
C ALA A 301 6.93 -8.87 0.38
N ARG A 302 7.30 -7.72 0.93
CA ARG A 302 7.36 -7.52 2.39
C ARG A 302 5.99 -7.72 3.05
N GLU A 303 4.92 -7.39 2.35
CA GLU A 303 3.55 -7.51 2.83
C GLU A 303 2.63 -7.99 1.71
N VAL A 304 1.65 -8.83 2.06
CA VAL A 304 0.54 -9.23 1.19
C VAL A 304 -0.78 -8.97 1.89
N MET A 305 -1.77 -8.48 1.15
CA MET A 305 -3.08 -8.13 1.65
C MET A 305 -4.17 -8.75 0.77
N GLU A 306 -5.28 -9.17 1.38
CA GLU A 306 -6.46 -9.61 0.64
C GLU A 306 -7.74 -9.19 1.36
N PHE A 307 -8.69 -8.65 0.58
CA PHE A 307 -10.04 -8.37 1.06
C PHE A 307 -10.89 -9.63 0.95
N LEU A 308 -11.57 -9.95 2.04
CA LEU A 308 -12.37 -11.15 2.20
C LEU A 308 -13.83 -10.79 2.48
N THR A 309 -14.72 -11.63 1.99
CA THR A 309 -16.13 -11.65 2.39
C THR A 309 -16.36 -12.97 3.12
N LEU A 310 -16.43 -12.93 4.45
CA LEU A 310 -16.68 -14.09 5.28
C LEU A 310 -18.10 -14.03 5.88
N MET A 311 -18.83 -15.14 5.81
CA MET A 311 -20.14 -15.28 6.44
C MET A 311 -20.00 -15.41 7.97
N PRO A 312 -21.07 -15.23 8.75
CA PRO A 312 -21.03 -15.50 10.18
C PRO A 312 -20.56 -16.93 10.46
N GLY A 313 -19.50 -17.08 11.24
CA GLY A 313 -18.82 -18.36 11.41
C GLY A 313 -17.49 -18.23 12.15
N GLU A 314 -16.88 -19.37 12.46
CA GLU A 314 -15.53 -19.43 13.02
C GLU A 314 -14.55 -19.83 11.94
N TYR A 315 -13.46 -19.08 11.79
CA TYR A 315 -12.46 -19.30 10.75
C TYR A 315 -11.07 -19.46 11.34
N VAL A 316 -10.20 -20.14 10.58
CA VAL A 316 -8.79 -20.31 10.88
C VAL A 316 -7.97 -19.73 9.74
N ILE A 317 -7.17 -18.71 10.03
CA ILE A 317 -6.19 -18.13 9.11
C ILE A 317 -4.84 -18.81 9.36
N VAL A 318 -4.25 -19.35 8.30
CA VAL A 318 -2.94 -20.00 8.30
C VAL A 318 -1.99 -19.19 7.43
N PRO A 319 -1.18 -18.29 8.01
CA PRO A 319 -0.13 -17.62 7.27
C PRO A 319 1.04 -18.57 7.03
N SER A 320 1.59 -18.54 5.82
CA SER A 320 2.68 -19.41 5.41
C SER A 320 3.60 -18.72 4.42
N THR A 321 4.84 -19.18 4.36
CA THR A 321 5.68 -19.01 3.19
C THR A 321 5.31 -20.03 2.11
N PHE A 322 5.77 -19.83 0.87
CA PHE A 322 5.49 -20.76 -0.22
C PHE A 322 6.20 -22.11 0.00
N ASN A 323 7.50 -22.08 0.27
CA ASN A 323 8.30 -23.28 0.51
C ASN A 323 8.33 -23.62 2.01
N PRO A 324 8.39 -24.91 2.38
CA PRO A 324 8.61 -25.31 3.76
C PRO A 324 10.04 -24.96 4.20
N ASN A 325 10.26 -24.93 5.51
CA ASN A 325 11.55 -24.65 6.15
C ASN A 325 12.15 -23.24 5.94
N GLU A 326 11.40 -22.30 5.36
CA GLU A 326 11.78 -20.88 5.34
C GLU A 326 11.54 -20.25 6.72
N THR A 327 12.61 -19.75 7.34
CA THR A 327 12.56 -19.17 8.68
C THR A 327 12.42 -17.64 8.58
N SER A 328 11.32 -17.11 9.11
CA SER A 328 11.10 -15.66 9.18
C SER A 328 10.04 -15.33 10.24
N SER A 329 10.14 -14.13 10.81
CA SER A 329 9.08 -13.57 11.66
C SER A 329 8.05 -12.84 10.82
N PHE A 330 6.83 -12.70 11.33
CA PHE A 330 5.76 -11.98 10.63
C PHE A 330 4.81 -11.26 11.60
N ILE A 331 4.05 -10.33 11.05
CA ILE A 331 2.90 -9.66 11.67
C ILE A 331 1.68 -10.02 10.83
N LEU A 332 0.63 -10.53 11.48
CA LEU A 332 -0.68 -10.74 10.89
C LEU A 332 -1.61 -9.67 11.44
N THR A 333 -2.11 -8.80 10.58
CA THR A 333 -3.09 -7.76 10.92
C THR A 333 -4.43 -8.10 10.30
N ILE A 334 -5.49 -8.05 11.10
CA ILE A 334 -6.85 -8.36 10.68
C ILE A 334 -7.69 -7.11 10.96
N HIS A 335 -8.15 -6.46 9.90
CA HIS A 335 -9.14 -5.40 10.00
C HIS A 335 -10.52 -6.01 9.76
N CYS A 336 -11.44 -5.77 10.67
CA CYS A 336 -12.84 -6.18 10.55
C CYS A 336 -13.72 -4.95 10.69
N ARG A 337 -14.74 -4.83 9.84
CA ARG A 337 -15.75 -3.77 10.02
C ARG A 337 -16.39 -3.92 11.40
N THR A 338 -16.60 -2.84 12.16
CA THR A 338 -17.09 -2.88 13.55
C THR A 338 -18.46 -3.56 13.71
N GLU A 339 -19.25 -3.57 12.65
CA GLU A 339 -20.53 -4.29 12.57
C GLU A 339 -20.34 -5.81 12.50
N THR A 340 -19.15 -6.22 12.04
CA THR A 340 -18.60 -7.57 12.09
C THR A 340 -17.72 -7.67 13.33
N LEU A 341 -18.32 -8.03 14.48
CA LEU A 341 -17.49 -8.40 15.63
C LEU A 341 -16.60 -9.58 15.20
N CYS A 342 -15.31 -9.49 15.50
CA CYS A 342 -14.28 -10.50 15.23
C CYS A 342 -13.31 -10.59 16.41
#